data_AF-A0A146MF84-F1
#
_entry.id   AF-A0A146MF84-F1
#
_cell.length_a   1.000
_cell.length_b   1.000
_cell.length_c   1.000
_cell.angle_alpha   90.00
_cell.angle_beta   90.00
_cell.angle_gamma   90.00
#
_symmetry.space_group_name_H-M   'P 1'
#
loop_
_entity.id
_entity.type
_entity.pdbx_description
1 polymer ?
#
loop_
_entity_poly.entity_id
_entity_poly.type
_entity_poly.pdbx_seq_one_letter_code
_entity_poly.pdbx_strand_id
1 'polypeptide(L)'
;MIAKSMIAGLFLAVAIVYGQQSSSGVSDICLGCICEAISDCNITTQCNGDTCGLFRITWPYWSDGGKPVLKFDNPEDPGAYQRCVTDPGCAAAAVSGYMARFGQDCNNDGSVNCWDYAAIHKLGGYNCRTAIDPVYWAKFTNCQQQVATLGLGNGNQ
;
A
#
# COMPACT_ATOMS: atom_id res chain seq x y z
N MET A 1 -17.85 -60.36 34.96
CA MET A 1 -17.50 -60.36 33.53
C MET A 1 -18.38 -59.35 32.82
N ILE A 2 -17.87 -58.73 31.74
CA ILE A 2 -18.47 -57.69 30.87
C ILE A 2 -18.27 -56.27 31.45
N ALA A 3 -17.15 -55.57 31.21
CA ALA A 3 -16.53 -55.02 30.00
C ALA A 3 -16.62 -53.48 30.06
N LYS A 4 -15.48 -52.83 30.36
CA LYS A 4 -15.30 -51.37 30.32
C LYS A 4 -15.27 -50.93 28.85
N SER A 5 -16.35 -50.37 28.33
CA SER A 5 -16.32 -49.69 27.02
C SER A 5 -15.59 -48.37 27.16
N MET A 6 -14.31 -48.35 26.77
CA MET A 6 -13.60 -47.10 26.52
C MET A 6 -14.03 -46.59 25.14
N ILE A 7 -14.90 -45.58 25.14
CA ILE A 7 -15.18 -44.80 23.94
C ILE A 7 -13.96 -43.90 23.75
N ALA A 8 -13.04 -44.32 22.89
CA ALA A 8 -11.95 -43.48 22.39
C ALA A 8 -12.59 -42.36 21.56
N GLY A 9 -12.83 -41.21 22.20
CA GLY A 9 -13.31 -40.01 21.54
C GLY A 9 -12.28 -39.54 20.52
N LEU A 10 -12.62 -39.66 19.25
CA LEU A 10 -11.84 -39.13 18.13
C LEU A 10 -11.93 -37.59 18.19
N PHE A 11 -10.95 -36.95 18.82
CA PHE A 11 -10.81 -35.49 18.77
C PHE A 11 -10.41 -35.08 17.35
N LEU A 12 -11.38 -34.73 16.52
CA LEU A 12 -11.16 -33.95 15.30
C LEU A 12 -10.68 -32.56 15.73
N ALA A 13 -9.35 -32.39 15.80
CA ALA A 13 -8.74 -31.09 15.90
C ALA A 13 -9.01 -30.34 14.59
N VAL A 14 -10.09 -29.57 14.55
CA VAL A 14 -10.30 -28.57 13.50
C VAL A 14 -9.25 -27.49 13.75
N ALA A 15 -8.11 -27.59 13.07
CA ALA A 15 -7.16 -26.51 13.00
C ALA A 15 -7.83 -25.37 12.22
N ILE A 16 -8.39 -24.41 12.95
CA ILE A 16 -8.82 -23.14 12.36
C ILE A 16 -7.51 -22.44 11.96
N VAL A 17 -7.13 -22.59 10.69
CA VAL A 17 -6.11 -21.74 10.09
C VAL A 17 -6.76 -20.35 10.00
N TYR A 18 -6.62 -19.56 11.05
CA TYR A 18 -6.79 -18.12 10.92
C TYR A 18 -5.72 -17.70 9.92
N GLY A 19 -6.12 -17.37 8.70
CA GLY A 19 -5.24 -16.71 7.75
C GLY A 19 -4.73 -15.46 8.44
N GLN A 20 -3.47 -15.48 8.90
CA GLN A 20 -2.79 -14.29 9.34
C GLN A 20 -2.57 -13.47 8.08
N GLN A 21 -3.51 -12.59 7.75
CA GLN A 21 -3.26 -11.51 6.81
C GLN A 21 -2.33 -10.55 7.54
N SER A 22 -1.04 -10.87 7.48
CA SER A 22 0.02 -9.97 7.91
C SER A 22 -0.12 -8.70 7.09
N SER A 23 -0.65 -7.64 7.69
CA SER A 23 -0.67 -6.30 7.13
C SER A 23 0.72 -5.66 7.20
N SER A 24 1.76 -6.39 6.78
CA SER A 24 3.13 -5.89 6.63
C SER A 24 3.26 -5.01 5.37
N GLY A 25 2.23 -4.22 5.07
CA GLY A 25 2.10 -3.37 3.90
C GLY A 25 1.50 -2.01 4.25
N VAL A 26 1.53 -1.09 3.28
CA VAL A 26 0.98 0.26 3.41
C VAL A 26 -0.50 0.18 3.76
N SER A 27 -0.94 0.83 4.84
CA SER A 27 -2.35 0.81 5.25
C SER A 27 -3.25 1.57 4.27
N ASP A 28 -4.53 1.21 4.20
CA ASP A 28 -5.52 1.92 3.37
C ASP A 28 -5.62 3.41 3.72
N ILE A 29 -5.47 3.74 5.00
CA ILE A 29 -5.45 5.12 5.48
C ILE A 29 -4.23 5.87 4.94
N CYS A 30 -3.07 5.22 4.97
CA CYS A 30 -1.85 5.79 4.41
C CYS A 30 -1.97 6.01 2.89
N LEU A 31 -2.48 5.00 2.18
CA LEU A 31 -2.77 5.08 0.75
C LEU A 31 -3.75 6.24 0.44
N GLY A 32 -4.81 6.37 1.24
CA GLY A 32 -5.76 7.48 1.13
C GLY A 32 -5.09 8.84 1.25
N CYS A 33 -4.28 9.06 2.28
CA CYS A 33 -3.59 10.35 2.44
C CYS A 33 -2.54 10.63 1.35
N ILE A 34 -1.85 9.60 0.84
CA ILE A 34 -0.96 9.76 -0.32
C ILE A 34 -1.77 10.15 -1.57
N CYS A 35 -2.91 9.50 -1.78
CA CYS A 35 -3.83 9.74 -2.91
C CYS A 35 -4.37 11.17 -2.91
N GLU A 36 -4.89 11.62 -1.77
CA GLU A 36 -5.37 13.00 -1.57
C GLU A 36 -4.27 14.02 -1.85
N ALA A 37 -3.07 13.79 -1.30
CA ALA A 37 -1.96 14.71 -1.47
C ALA A 37 -1.46 14.82 -2.91
N ILE A 38 -1.42 13.71 -3.66
CA ILE A 38 -0.82 13.68 -5.01
C ILE A 38 -1.79 14.06 -6.12
N SER A 39 -3.09 13.81 -5.95
CA SER A 39 -4.08 14.02 -7.02
C SER A 39 -5.46 14.49 -6.56
N ASP A 40 -5.64 14.87 -5.29
CA ASP A 40 -6.96 15.07 -4.67
C ASP A 40 -7.84 13.81 -4.80
N CYS A 41 -7.16 12.66 -4.73
CA CYS A 41 -7.68 11.32 -4.95
C CYS A 41 -8.64 11.16 -6.14
N ASN A 42 -8.32 11.85 -7.25
CA ASN A 42 -9.17 11.85 -8.42
C ASN A 42 -9.08 10.51 -9.18
N ILE A 43 -10.02 9.61 -8.91
CA ILE A 43 -10.12 8.28 -9.54
C ILE A 43 -10.40 8.31 -11.05
N THR A 44 -10.79 9.46 -11.60
CA THR A 44 -11.01 9.60 -13.05
C THR A 44 -9.73 9.96 -13.81
N THR A 45 -8.64 10.23 -13.09
CA THR A 45 -7.34 10.61 -13.64
C THR A 45 -6.81 9.51 -14.56
N GLN A 46 -6.64 9.85 -15.83
CA GLN A 46 -5.97 9.00 -16.82
C GLN A 46 -4.47 9.30 -16.84
N CYS A 47 -3.77 8.89 -17.89
CA CYS A 47 -2.37 9.27 -18.09
C CYS A 47 -2.23 10.73 -18.52
N ASN A 48 -1.28 11.43 -17.90
CA ASN A 48 -0.83 12.77 -18.29
C ASN A 48 0.70 12.79 -18.28
N GLY A 49 1.30 12.90 -19.47
CA GLY A 49 2.73 12.68 -19.65
C GLY A 49 3.13 11.27 -19.22
N ASP A 50 4.17 11.18 -18.39
CA ASP A 50 4.73 9.90 -17.92
C ASP A 50 4.02 9.33 -16.69
N THR A 51 3.09 10.08 -16.10
CA THR A 51 2.35 9.66 -14.88
C THR A 51 0.91 9.30 -15.20
N CYS A 52 0.37 8.30 -14.50
CA CYS A 52 -0.99 7.82 -14.70
C CYS A 52 -1.72 7.58 -13.37
N GLY A 53 -3.04 7.71 -13.41
CA GLY A 53 -3.93 7.32 -12.31
C GLY A 53 -3.92 8.25 -11.11
N LEU A 54 -4.73 7.87 -10.12
CA LEU A 54 -4.91 8.58 -8.84
C LEU A 54 -3.62 8.72 -8.03
N PHE A 55 -2.64 7.83 -8.25
CA PHE A 55 -1.34 7.88 -7.56
C PHE A 55 -0.24 8.52 -8.40
N ARG A 56 -0.54 9.06 -9.59
CA ARG A 56 0.45 9.65 -10.50
C ARG A 56 1.71 8.76 -10.69
N ILE A 57 1.49 7.46 -10.83
CA ILE A 57 2.54 6.45 -10.93
C ILE A 57 3.18 6.53 -12.31
N THR A 58 4.49 6.30 -12.41
CA THR A 58 5.23 6.15 -13.68
C THR A 58 5.45 4.68 -14.01
N TRP A 59 5.79 4.37 -15.26
CA TRP A 59 6.10 2.97 -15.64
C TRP A 59 7.24 2.35 -14.81
N PRO A 60 8.39 3.05 -14.58
CA PRO A 60 9.45 2.49 -13.73
C PRO A 60 9.00 2.24 -12.30
N TYR A 61 8.17 3.13 -11.73
CA TYR A 61 7.62 2.93 -10.39
C TYR A 61 6.76 1.66 -10.33
N TRP A 62 5.83 1.48 -11.29
CA TRP A 62 5.02 0.27 -11.37
C TRP A 62 5.87 -1.00 -11.57
N SER A 63 6.89 -0.91 -12.42
CA SER A 63 7.81 -2.02 -12.66
C SER A 63 8.59 -2.39 -11.41
N ASP A 64 9.11 -1.39 -10.69
CA ASP A 64 9.85 -1.63 -9.47
C ASP A 64 8.97 -2.11 -8.31
N GLY A 65 7.68 -1.77 -8.34
CA GLY A 65 6.65 -2.30 -7.44
C GLY A 65 6.19 -3.72 -7.78
N GLY A 66 6.87 -4.42 -8.69
CA GLY A 66 6.61 -5.82 -9.01
C GLY A 66 5.64 -6.05 -10.17
N LYS A 67 5.35 -5.02 -10.98
CA LYS A 67 4.45 -5.09 -12.13
C LYS A 67 3.08 -5.73 -11.82
N PRO A 68 2.34 -5.30 -10.78
CA PRO A 68 1.02 -5.86 -10.53
C PRO A 68 0.10 -5.61 -11.72
N VAL A 69 -0.84 -6.51 -11.96
CA VAL A 69 -1.79 -6.39 -13.06
C VAL A 69 -3.20 -6.76 -12.62
N LEU A 70 -4.18 -6.35 -13.42
CA LEU A 70 -5.55 -6.79 -13.24
C LEU A 70 -5.67 -8.31 -13.37
N LYS A 71 -6.73 -8.87 -12.81
CA LYS A 71 -7.00 -10.30 -12.92
C LYS A 71 -7.09 -10.71 -14.39
N PHE A 72 -6.37 -11.78 -14.76
CA PHE A 72 -6.28 -12.30 -16.12
C PHE A 72 -5.55 -11.41 -17.14
N ASP A 73 -4.85 -10.38 -16.67
CA ASP A 73 -3.97 -9.56 -17.49
C ASP A 73 -2.51 -10.09 -17.41
N ASN A 74 -1.62 -9.59 -18.26
CA ASN A 74 -0.22 -10.03 -18.38
C ASN A 74 0.74 -8.86 -18.12
N PRO A 75 1.68 -8.96 -17.15
CA PRO A 75 2.64 -7.88 -16.86
C PRO A 75 3.61 -7.54 -17.99
N GLU A 76 3.74 -8.40 -19.01
CA GLU A 76 4.59 -8.12 -20.17
C GLU A 76 3.82 -7.46 -21.33
N ASP A 77 2.50 -7.29 -21.21
CA ASP A 77 1.73 -6.57 -22.22
C ASP A 77 2.06 -5.07 -22.19
N PRO A 78 2.26 -4.41 -23.35
CA PRO A 78 2.62 -2.99 -23.40
C PRO A 78 1.61 -2.05 -22.73
N GLY A 79 0.35 -2.47 -22.57
CA GLY A 79 -0.72 -1.70 -21.93
C GLY A 79 -1.02 -2.08 -20.47
N ALA A 80 -0.31 -3.06 -19.91
CA ALA A 80 -0.59 -3.58 -18.57
C ALA A 80 -0.39 -2.52 -17.49
N TYR A 81 0.69 -1.74 -17.63
CA TYR A 81 0.99 -0.60 -16.77
C TYR A 81 -0.20 0.37 -16.68
N GLN A 82 -0.67 0.91 -17.81
CA GLN A 82 -1.74 1.91 -17.82
C GLN A 82 -3.06 1.34 -17.28
N ARG A 83 -3.39 0.09 -17.64
CA ARG A 83 -4.60 -0.58 -17.12
C ARG A 83 -4.54 -0.77 -15.62
N CYS A 84 -3.40 -1.16 -15.08
CA CYS A 84 -3.23 -1.35 -13.65
C CYS A 84 -3.30 -0.03 -12.89
N VAL A 85 -2.49 0.97 -13.26
CA VAL A 85 -2.37 2.18 -12.43
C VAL A 85 -3.57 3.12 -12.54
N THR A 86 -4.46 2.92 -13.52
CA THR A 86 -5.76 3.60 -13.59
C THR A 86 -6.90 2.84 -12.88
N ASP A 87 -6.65 1.62 -12.41
CA ASP A 87 -7.55 0.90 -11.49
C ASP A 87 -7.13 1.16 -10.03
N PRO A 88 -8.02 1.63 -9.13
CA PRO A 88 -7.65 1.97 -7.76
C PRO A 88 -6.97 0.83 -6.97
N GLY A 89 -7.45 -0.40 -7.12
CA GLY A 89 -6.92 -1.55 -6.38
C GLY A 89 -5.55 -1.97 -6.89
N CYS A 90 -5.39 -2.05 -8.21
CA CYS A 90 -4.11 -2.41 -8.81
C CYS A 90 -3.06 -1.31 -8.62
N ALA A 91 -3.46 -0.03 -8.68
CA ALA A 91 -2.59 1.09 -8.38
C ALA A 91 -2.11 1.07 -6.92
N ALA A 92 -3.00 0.78 -5.96
CA ALA A 92 -2.63 0.59 -4.55
C ALA A 92 -1.65 -0.58 -4.35
N ALA A 93 -1.82 -1.68 -5.10
CA ALA A 93 -0.87 -2.79 -5.10
C ALA A 93 0.51 -2.36 -5.63
N ALA A 94 0.56 -1.50 -6.65
CA ALA A 94 1.82 -0.96 -7.19
C ALA A 94 2.54 -0.07 -6.17
N VAL A 95 1.82 0.82 -5.47
CA VAL A 95 2.36 1.62 -4.36
C VAL A 95 2.89 0.71 -3.26
N SER A 96 2.10 -0.28 -2.84
CA SER A 96 2.48 -1.20 -1.77
C SER A 96 3.72 -2.03 -2.12
N GLY A 97 3.80 -2.55 -3.35
CA GLY A 97 4.98 -3.27 -3.84
C GLY A 97 6.22 -2.37 -3.92
N TYR A 98 6.05 -1.10 -4.32
CA TYR A 98 7.14 -0.14 -4.34
C TYR A 98 7.65 0.17 -2.93
N MET A 99 6.76 0.31 -1.94
CA MET A 99 7.15 0.49 -0.53
C MET A 99 7.78 -0.77 0.06
N ALA A 100 7.35 -1.96 -0.35
CA ALA A 100 8.03 -3.20 0.04
C ALA A 100 9.48 -3.25 -0.46
N ARG A 101 9.78 -2.63 -1.60
CA ARG A 101 11.14 -2.55 -2.16
C ARG A 101 11.99 -1.42 -1.61
N PHE A 102 11.40 -0.23 -1.44
CA PHE A 102 12.13 1.00 -1.12
C PHE A 102 11.85 1.58 0.26
N GLY A 103 10.99 0.93 1.05
CA GLY A 103 10.66 1.33 2.42
C GLY A 103 11.92 1.47 3.27
N GLN A 104 12.13 2.67 3.79
CA GLN A 104 13.26 3.02 4.63
C GLN A 104 12.91 4.25 5.47
N ASP A 105 13.64 4.44 6.57
CA ASP A 105 13.49 5.60 7.44
C ASP A 105 14.10 6.84 6.74
N CYS A 106 13.20 7.73 6.31
CA CYS A 106 13.52 8.93 5.55
C CYS A 106 13.71 10.14 6.45
N ASN A 107 13.02 10.19 7.59
CA ASN A 107 13.08 11.32 8.53
C ASN A 107 14.06 11.09 9.70
N ASN A 108 14.66 9.90 9.81
CA ASN A 108 15.55 9.42 10.87
C ASN A 108 14.89 9.38 12.26
N ASP A 109 13.60 9.04 12.33
CA ASP A 109 12.88 8.89 13.60
C ASP A 109 12.99 7.47 14.21
N GLY A 110 13.65 6.55 13.51
CA GLY A 110 13.86 5.17 13.93
C GLY A 110 12.74 4.22 13.52
N SER A 111 11.71 4.69 12.81
CA SER A 111 10.59 3.90 12.31
C SER A 111 10.47 4.01 10.79
N VAL A 112 9.87 2.99 10.16
CA VAL A 112 9.45 3.08 8.76
C VAL A 112 7.93 3.06 8.76
N ASN A 113 7.31 4.21 8.50
CA ASN A 113 5.88 4.41 8.64
C ASN A 113 5.29 5.20 7.45
N CYS A 114 4.03 5.63 7.59
CA CYS A 114 3.34 6.34 6.51
C CYS A 114 4.00 7.66 6.09
N TRP A 115 4.69 8.35 7.01
CA TRP A 115 5.43 9.58 6.69
C TRP A 115 6.57 9.29 5.73
N ASP A 116 7.28 8.17 5.93
CA ASP A 116 8.32 7.72 5.01
C ASP A 116 7.75 7.30 3.67
N TYR A 117 6.65 6.53 3.68
CA TYR A 117 6.00 6.08 2.45
C TYR A 117 5.51 7.26 1.59
N ALA A 118 4.99 8.33 2.19
CA ALA A 118 4.62 9.53 1.46
C ALA A 118 5.85 10.24 0.85
N ALA A 119 6.96 10.34 1.59
CA ALA A 119 8.21 10.89 1.08
C ALA A 119 8.76 10.05 -0.09
N ILE A 120 8.80 8.73 0.06
CA ILE A 120 9.25 7.78 -0.96
C ILE A 120 8.36 7.84 -2.21
N HIS A 121 7.04 7.97 -2.04
CA HIS A 121 6.12 8.09 -3.16
C HIS A 121 6.40 9.36 -3.97
N LYS A 122 6.63 10.49 -3.29
CA LYS A 122 6.83 11.80 -3.93
C LYS A 122 8.22 11.98 -4.54
N LEU A 123 9.26 11.48 -3.87
CA LEU A 123 10.67 11.73 -4.23
C LEU A 123 11.37 10.52 -4.85
N GLY A 124 10.75 9.34 -4.79
CA GLY A 124 11.39 8.07 -5.11
C GLY A 124 12.24 7.55 -3.95
N GLY A 125 12.56 6.25 -3.99
CA GLY A 125 13.28 5.56 -2.91
C GLY A 125 14.58 6.25 -2.54
N TYR A 126 15.47 6.51 -3.51
CA TYR A 126 16.81 7.02 -3.23
C TYR A 126 16.87 8.48 -2.74
N ASN A 127 15.81 9.27 -2.91
CA ASN A 127 15.83 10.72 -2.64
C ASN A 127 14.89 11.14 -1.51
N CYS A 128 14.29 10.23 -0.76
CA CYS A 128 13.25 10.56 0.22
C CYS A 128 13.70 11.45 1.39
N ARG A 129 15.01 11.66 1.56
CA ARG A 129 15.61 12.56 2.57
C ARG A 129 15.84 13.99 2.07
N THR A 130 15.44 14.28 0.83
CA THR A 130 15.58 15.62 0.23
C THR A 130 14.35 16.48 0.50
N ALA A 131 14.39 17.76 0.11
CA ALA A 131 13.28 18.68 0.32
C ALA A 131 12.03 18.21 -0.45
N ILE A 132 10.93 18.00 0.28
CA ILE A 132 9.63 17.63 -0.28
C ILE A 132 8.89 18.88 -0.72
N ASP A 133 8.16 18.80 -1.83
CA ASP A 133 7.25 19.84 -2.29
C ASP A 133 6.29 20.28 -1.15
N PRO A 134 6.29 21.57 -0.74
CA PRO A 134 5.52 22.02 0.41
C PRO A 134 4.01 21.85 0.25
N VAL A 135 3.48 21.95 -0.98
CA VAL A 135 2.04 21.82 -1.24
C VAL A 135 1.59 20.38 -1.04
N TYR A 136 2.31 19.42 -1.63
CA TYR A 136 2.10 17.99 -1.39
C TYR A 136 2.18 17.64 0.10
N TRP A 137 3.23 18.10 0.78
CA TRP A 137 3.47 17.74 2.18
C TRP A 137 2.41 18.32 3.12
N ALA A 138 1.95 19.55 2.87
CA ALA A 138 0.87 20.16 3.63
C ALA A 138 -0.45 19.40 3.46
N LYS A 139 -0.82 19.00 2.23
CA LYS A 139 -2.02 18.18 1.99
C LYS A 139 -1.95 16.84 2.72
N PHE A 140 -0.82 16.15 2.60
CA PHE A 140 -0.59 14.87 3.29
C PHE A 140 -0.71 15.01 4.82
N THR A 141 -0.02 16.00 5.38
CA THR A 141 -0.02 16.29 6.82
C THR A 141 -1.43 16.58 7.33
N ASN A 142 -2.20 17.39 6.59
CA ASN A 142 -3.59 17.70 6.94
C ASN A 142 -4.46 16.45 6.94
N CYS A 143 -4.31 15.57 5.95
CA CYS A 143 -5.02 14.29 5.93
C CYS A 143 -4.66 13.43 7.15
N GLN A 144 -3.37 13.27 7.46
CA GLN A 144 -2.90 12.51 8.62
C GLN A 144 -3.49 13.03 9.95
N GLN A 145 -3.54 14.36 10.11
CA GLN A 145 -4.16 14.97 11.29
C GLN A 145 -5.66 14.68 11.36
N GLN A 146 -6.38 14.80 10.24
CA GLN A 146 -7.82 14.53 10.19
C GLN A 146 -8.14 13.06 10.51
N VAL A 147 -7.40 12.10 9.94
CA VAL A 147 -7.65 10.68 10.25
C VAL A 147 -7.29 10.35 11.69
N ALA A 148 -6.28 11.01 12.27
CA ALA A 148 -5.93 10.88 13.69
C ALA A 148 -7.04 11.40 14.60
N THR A 149 -7.66 12.55 14.30
CA THR A 149 -8.78 13.08 15.11
C THR A 149 -10.03 12.20 15.06
N LEU A 150 -10.21 11.46 13.98
CA LEU A 150 -11.29 10.48 13.83
C LEU A 150 -11.02 9.14 14.53
N GLY A 151 -9.86 9.00 15.21
CA GLY A 151 -9.44 7.73 15.82
C GLY A 151 -9.08 6.65 14.79
N LEU A 152 -8.88 7.03 13.54
CA LEU A 152 -8.49 6.14 12.44
C LEU A 152 -6.97 6.15 12.23
N GLY A 153 -6.28 7.22 12.65
CA GLY A 153 -4.84 7.37 12.51
C GLY A 153 -4.04 6.48 13.46
N ASN A 154 -3.83 5.22 13.09
CA ASN A 154 -2.75 4.41 13.66
C ASN A 154 -1.43 4.80 12.98
N GLY A 155 -0.88 5.95 13.36
CA GLY A 155 0.45 6.40 12.93
C GLY A 155 1.61 5.66 13.61
N ASN A 156 1.33 4.68 14.48
CA ASN A 156 2.32 3.92 15.26
C ASN A 156 1.95 2.42 15.36
N GLN A 157 1.78 1.71 14.25
CA GLN A 157 1.96 0.25 14.21
C GLN A 157 2.75 -0.16 12.97
#